data_AF-A0A974AT40-F1
#
_entry.id   AF-A0A974AT40-F1
#
_cell.length_a   1.000
_cell.length_b   1.000
_cell.length_c   1.000
_cell.angle_alpha   90.00
_cell.angle_beta   90.00
_cell.angle_gamma   90.00
#
_symmetry.space_group_name_H-M   'P 1'
#
loop_
_entity.id
_entity.type
_entity.pdbx_description
1 polymer ?
#
loop_
_entity_poly.entity_id
_entity_poly.type
_entity_poly.pdbx_seq_one_letter_code
_entity_poly.pdbx_strand_id
1 'polypeptide(L)'
;MPGNTKALVALAIAAWIGFSGNGHSKEPVIIGDAQMQDDGTIVVNLRRTADGINVSGIVRYPTSHPNYKEILDHIGGMKPGEIKLVPAWGDPAPKKE
;
A
#
# COMPACT_ATOMS: atom_id res chain seq x y z
N MET A 1 55.08 -11.38 9.28
CA MET A 1 54.34 -12.38 8.48
C MET A 1 52.86 -12.01 8.52
N PRO A 2 52.23 -11.63 7.39
CA PRO A 2 50.80 -11.34 7.34
C PRO A 2 50.03 -12.64 7.09
N GLY A 3 49.04 -12.93 7.93
CA GLY A 3 48.05 -13.99 7.73
C GLY A 3 46.69 -13.39 8.08
N ASN A 4 45.85 -13.14 7.08
CA ASN A 4 44.78 -14.01 6.60
C ASN A 4 43.41 -13.67 7.22
N THR A 5 42.76 -12.78 6.49
CA THR A 5 41.33 -12.46 6.42
C THR A 5 40.44 -13.68 6.67
N LYS A 6 39.57 -13.57 7.67
CA LYS A 6 38.32 -14.33 7.74
C LYS A 6 37.19 -13.35 8.04
N ALA A 7 36.36 -13.12 7.02
CA ALA A 7 35.04 -12.56 7.22
C ALA A 7 34.20 -13.58 8.03
N LEU A 8 33.47 -13.09 9.01
CA LEU A 8 32.35 -13.81 9.60
C LEU A 8 31.26 -12.82 9.99
N VAL A 9 30.12 -13.02 9.35
CA VAL A 9 28.84 -12.36 9.53
C VAL A 9 28.20 -12.88 10.82
N ALA A 10 27.61 -12.00 11.63
CA ALA A 10 26.43 -12.35 12.43
C ALA A 10 25.69 -11.06 12.84
N LEU A 11 24.49 -10.91 12.30
CA LEU A 11 23.48 -9.94 12.72
C LEU A 11 23.14 -10.11 14.21
N ALA A 12 23.18 -9.01 14.96
CA ALA A 12 22.50 -8.92 16.25
C ALA A 12 21.12 -8.30 16.01
N ILE A 13 20.08 -9.13 15.93
CA ILE A 13 18.70 -8.70 15.82
C ILE A 13 18.22 -8.40 17.24
N ALA A 14 18.17 -7.12 17.62
CA ALA A 14 17.54 -6.70 18.87
C ALA A 14 16.01 -6.83 18.72
N ALA A 15 15.44 -7.84 19.37
CA ALA A 15 14.00 -8.04 19.47
C ALA A 15 13.38 -6.95 20.35
N TRP A 16 12.54 -6.09 19.75
CA TRP A 16 11.61 -5.26 20.50
C TRP A 16 10.36 -6.10 20.83
N ILE A 17 10.21 -6.43 22.10
CA ILE A 17 8.93 -6.87 22.66
C ILE A 17 8.05 -5.62 22.77
N GLY A 18 6.97 -5.57 22.00
CA GLY A 18 5.86 -4.65 22.17
C GLY A 18 4.56 -5.43 22.02
N PHE A 19 4.06 -5.95 23.14
CA PHE A 19 2.70 -6.48 23.25
C PHE A 19 1.73 -5.31 23.45
N SER A 20 0.66 -5.23 22.65
CA SER A 20 -0.73 -5.00 23.10
C SER A 20 -1.57 -4.34 21.99
N GLY A 21 -2.65 -5.02 21.61
CA GLY A 21 -3.67 -4.44 20.76
C GLY A 21 -4.64 -5.49 20.26
N ASN A 22 -5.54 -5.96 21.13
CA ASN A 22 -6.78 -6.61 20.74
C ASN A 22 -7.66 -5.59 19.99
N GLY A 23 -7.32 -5.28 18.75
CA GLY A 23 -8.24 -4.69 17.79
C GLY A 23 -8.65 -5.81 16.85
N HIS A 24 -9.93 -6.18 16.83
CA HIS A 24 -10.48 -6.83 15.64
C HIS A 24 -10.46 -5.78 14.52
N SER A 25 -9.28 -5.51 13.97
CA SER A 25 -9.13 -4.72 12.76
C SER A 25 -9.82 -5.53 11.67
N LYS A 26 -11.09 -5.20 11.38
CA LYS A 26 -11.77 -5.74 10.21
C LYS A 26 -10.81 -5.51 9.05
N GLU A 27 -10.31 -6.58 8.44
CA GLU A 27 -9.34 -6.48 7.36
C GLU A 27 -9.88 -5.48 6.32
N PRO A 28 -9.03 -4.55 5.85
CA PRO A 28 -9.50 -3.51 4.95
C PRO A 28 -10.04 -4.15 3.67
N VAL A 29 -11.24 -3.73 3.27
CA VAL A 29 -11.86 -4.21 2.03
C VAL A 29 -11.02 -3.75 0.85
N ILE A 30 -10.53 -4.67 0.03
CA ILE A 30 -9.76 -4.33 -1.17
C ILE A 30 -10.71 -4.02 -2.33
N ILE A 31 -10.55 -2.83 -2.92
CA ILE A 31 -11.41 -2.33 -4.00
C ILE A 31 -10.74 -2.38 -5.37
N GLY A 32 -9.44 -2.66 -5.41
CA GLY A 32 -8.66 -2.71 -6.64
C GLY A 32 -7.17 -2.87 -6.42
N ASP A 33 -6.41 -2.52 -7.46
CA ASP A 33 -4.96 -2.49 -7.48
C ASP A 33 -4.47 -1.17 -8.09
N ALA A 34 -3.25 -0.78 -7.73
CA ALA A 34 -2.57 0.37 -8.27
C ALA A 34 -1.21 -0.05 -8.80
N GLN A 35 -0.81 0.52 -9.93
CA GLN A 35 0.53 0.42 -10.48
C GLN A 35 1.13 1.82 -10.60
N MET A 36 2.35 2.01 -10.11
CA MET A 36 3.11 3.21 -10.40
C MET A 36 3.89 3.01 -11.70
N GLN A 37 3.66 3.87 -12.68
CA GLN A 37 4.40 3.89 -13.95
C GLN A 37 5.80 4.48 -13.74
N ASP A 38 6.67 4.33 -14.74
CA ASP A 38 8.06 4.83 -14.70
C ASP A 38 8.16 6.35 -14.52
N ASP A 39 7.17 7.11 -14.99
CA ASP A 39 7.06 8.56 -14.83
C ASP A 39 6.51 8.99 -13.45
N GLY A 40 6.23 8.03 -12.55
CA GLY A 40 5.63 8.25 -11.24
C GLY A 40 4.11 8.34 -11.24
N THR A 41 3.44 8.26 -12.40
CA THR A 41 1.97 8.25 -12.47
C THR A 41 1.40 7.02 -11.78
N ILE A 42 0.47 7.21 -10.85
CA ILE A 42 -0.26 6.11 -10.22
C ILE A 42 -1.50 5.79 -11.07
N VAL A 43 -1.58 4.56 -11.56
CA VAL A 43 -2.73 4.04 -12.30
C VAL A 43 -3.50 3.11 -11.38
N VAL A 44 -4.71 3.49 -11.02
CA VAL A 44 -5.61 2.73 -10.14
C VAL A 44 -6.63 1.99 -10.98
N ASN A 45 -6.74 0.67 -10.81
CA ASN A 45 -7.76 -0.17 -11.41
C ASN A 45 -8.76 -0.62 -10.33
N LEU A 46 -9.94 -0.03 -10.36
CA LEU A 46 -11.06 -0.29 -9.46
C LEU A 46 -11.92 -1.43 -10.01
N ARG A 47 -12.18 -2.42 -9.16
CA ARG A 47 -12.93 -3.64 -9.50
C ARG A 47 -14.18 -3.81 -8.64
N ARG A 48 -14.26 -3.11 -7.51
CA ARG A 48 -15.32 -3.27 -6.52
C ARG A 48 -15.49 -2.00 -5.66
N THR A 49 -16.69 -1.75 -5.13
CA THR A 49 -16.93 -0.70 -4.12
C THR A 49 -16.70 -1.22 -2.69
N ALA A 50 -16.65 -0.34 -1.70
CA ALA A 50 -16.56 -0.75 -0.29
C ALA A 50 -17.71 -1.69 0.14
N ASP A 51 -18.90 -1.56 -0.45
CA ASP A 51 -20.08 -2.43 -0.21
C ASP A 51 -20.04 -3.78 -0.91
N GLY A 52 -18.98 -4.06 -1.68
CA GLY A 52 -18.86 -5.32 -2.42
C GLY A 52 -19.51 -5.35 -3.78
N ILE A 53 -20.01 -4.21 -4.29
CA ILE A 53 -20.59 -4.11 -5.64
C ILE A 53 -19.45 -4.13 -6.65
N ASN A 54 -19.51 -5.03 -7.63
CA ASN A 54 -18.51 -5.07 -8.70
C ASN A 54 -18.64 -3.82 -9.59
N VAL A 55 -17.50 -3.19 -9.88
CA VAL A 55 -17.38 -2.04 -10.79
C VAL A 55 -16.17 -2.22 -11.69
N SER A 56 -16.03 -1.41 -12.71
CA SER A 56 -14.81 -1.35 -13.52
C SER A 56 -14.48 0.11 -13.77
N GLY A 57 -13.31 0.55 -13.33
CA GLY A 57 -12.87 1.93 -13.50
C GLY A 57 -11.35 2.02 -13.45
N ILE A 58 -10.77 2.82 -14.34
CA ILE A 58 -9.34 3.12 -14.33
C ILE A 58 -9.19 4.61 -14.09
N VAL A 59 -8.43 4.98 -13.06
CA VAL A 59 -8.14 6.38 -12.71
C VAL A 59 -6.64 6.58 -12.73
N ARG A 60 -6.19 7.72 -13.25
CA ARG A 60 -4.77 8.07 -13.34
C ARG A 60 -4.48 9.31 -12.52
N TYR A 61 -3.47 9.21 -11.66
CA TYR A 61 -2.97 10.30 -10.85
C TYR A 61 -1.53 10.60 -11.29
N PRO A 62 -1.32 11.51 -12.26
CA PRO A 62 0.01 12.04 -12.53
C PRO A 62 0.54 12.80 -11.31
N THR A 63 1.85 12.97 -11.21
CA THR A 63 2.51 13.66 -10.07
C THR A 63 2.05 15.10 -9.87
N SER A 64 1.50 15.74 -10.90
CA SER A 64 0.90 17.08 -10.87
C SER A 64 -0.57 17.10 -10.45
N HIS A 65 -1.22 15.94 -10.29
CA HIS A 65 -2.62 15.86 -9.91
C HIS A 65 -2.80 16.36 -8.47
N PRO A 66 -3.81 17.20 -8.17
CA PRO A 66 -4.01 17.76 -6.82
C PRO A 66 -4.08 16.69 -5.72
N ASN A 67 -4.74 15.56 -6.01
CA ASN A 67 -4.92 14.46 -5.05
C ASN A 67 -3.79 13.42 -5.09
N TYR A 68 -2.72 13.62 -5.87
CA TYR A 68 -1.66 12.61 -6.03
C TYR A 68 -1.08 12.14 -4.69
N LYS A 69 -0.75 13.11 -3.82
CA LYS A 69 -0.15 12.82 -2.52
C LYS A 69 -1.09 12.03 -1.61
N GLU A 70 -2.37 12.42 -1.56
CA GLU A 70 -3.40 11.74 -0.78
C GLU A 70 -3.55 10.27 -1.21
N ILE A 71 -3.59 10.01 -2.51
CA ILE A 71 -3.68 8.65 -3.04
C ILE A 71 -2.41 7.85 -2.74
N LEU A 72 -1.23 8.45 -2.90
CA LEU A 72 0.03 7.79 -2.60
C LEU A 72 0.12 7.42 -1.12
N ASP A 73 -0.26 8.32 -0.22
CA ASP A 73 -0.27 8.11 1.22
C ASP A 73 -1.29 7.03 1.62
N HIS A 74 -2.50 7.04 1.03
CA HIS A 74 -3.54 6.04 1.24
C HIS A 74 -3.10 4.62 0.86
N ILE A 75 -2.36 4.47 -0.25
CA ILE A 75 -1.81 3.19 -0.68
C ILE A 75 -0.62 2.73 0.21
N GLY A 76 -0.09 3.62 1.06
CA GLY A 76 1.09 3.35 1.89
C GLY A 76 2.40 3.54 1.12
N GLY A 77 2.45 4.49 0.19
CA GLY A 77 3.57 4.79 -0.68
C GLY A 77 3.76 3.76 -1.80
N MET A 78 4.49 4.12 -2.84
CA MET A 78 4.79 3.27 -4.00
C MET A 78 6.11 3.72 -4.65
N LYS A 79 6.76 2.81 -5.37
CA LYS A 79 7.91 3.09 -6.24
C LYS A 79 7.55 2.81 -7.71
N PRO A 80 8.23 3.46 -8.68
CA PRO A 80 8.02 3.15 -10.10
C PRO A 80 8.16 1.66 -10.41
N GLY A 81 7.23 1.11 -11.19
CA GLY A 81 7.10 -0.30 -11.52
C GLY A 81 6.39 -1.16 -10.46
N GLU A 82 6.15 -0.64 -9.25
CA GLU A 82 5.50 -1.38 -8.17
C GLU A 82 3.99 -1.51 -8.39
N ILE A 83 3.43 -2.65 -7.98
CA ILE A 83 2.00 -2.92 -7.93
C ILE A 83 1.58 -3.16 -6.48
N LYS A 84 0.52 -2.48 -6.02
CA LYS A 84 -0.05 -2.64 -4.68
C LYS A 84 -1.56 -2.78 -4.72
N LEU A 85 -2.13 -3.40 -3.68
CA LEU A 85 -3.57 -3.45 -3.47
C LEU A 85 -4.07 -2.10 -2.96
N VAL A 86 -5.29 -1.73 -3.38
CA VAL A 86 -5.93 -0.48 -2.98
C VAL A 86 -7.05 -0.81 -1.98
N PRO A 87 -6.89 -0.46 -0.70
CA PRO A 87 -7.95 -0.59 0.27
C PRO A 87 -9.05 0.44 0.02
N ALA A 88 -10.28 0.11 0.42
CA ALA A 88 -11.34 1.09 0.57
C ALA A 88 -10.93 2.14 1.61
N TRP A 89 -11.41 3.36 1.45
CA TRP A 89 -11.38 4.35 2.51
C TRP A 89 -12.17 3.84 3.71
N GLY A 90 -11.70 4.16 4.93
CA GLY A 90 -12.29 3.68 6.17
C GLY A 90 -13.67 4.24 6.50
N ASP A 91 -14.16 5.21 5.70
CA ASP A 91 -15.49 5.75 5.87
C ASP A 91 -16.56 4.71 5.53
N PRO A 92 -17.60 4.58 6.36
CA PRO A 92 -18.72 3.70 6.04
C PRO A 92 -19.34 4.16 4.72
N ALA A 93 -19.53 3.21 3.81
CA ALA A 93 -20.23 3.51 2.56
C ALA A 93 -21.58 4.17 2.87
N PRO A 94 -22.02 5.17 2.06
CA PRO A 94 -23.29 5.83 2.29
C PRO A 94 -24.41 4.78 2.31
N LYS A 95 -25.22 4.79 3.38
CA LYS A 95 -26.41 3.95 3.45
C LYS A 95 -27.29 4.29 2.25
N LYS A 96 -27.63 3.28 1.44
CA LYS A 96 -28.69 3.41 0.46
C LYS A 96 -30.01 3.56 1.23
N GLU A 97 -30.62 4.74 1.16
CA GLU A 97 -32.01 4.98 1.60
C GLU A 97 -33.00 4.39 0.59
#